data_AF-A0A2R8AYP1-F1
#
_entry.id   AF-A0A2R8AYP1-F1
#
_cell.length_a   1.000
_cell.length_b   1.000
_cell.length_c   1.000
_cell.angle_alpha   90.00
_cell.angle_beta   90.00
_cell.angle_gamma   90.00
#
_symmetry.space_group_name_H-M   'P 1'
#
loop_
_entity.id
_entity.type
_entity.pdbx_description
1 polymer ?
#
loop_
_entity_poly.entity_id
_entity_poly.type
_entity_poly.pdbx_seq_one_letter_code
_entity_poly.pdbx_strand_id
1 'polypeptide(L)'
;MCSEWNPGNVCKRAGAKVPKPIKEKGPRTVARKSRAKEAGTAFIVTPKAGAPFRIVVSGRNRWALENLRRAGITGCTPITNPAPRWSHYIHQLRELGVQIETIPEPHGGAYPGTHGRYVLRCAVAPEWKGGA
;
A
#
# COMPACT_ATOMS: atom_id res chain seq x y z
N MET A 1 3.30 -65.79 -47.59
CA MET A 1 4.46 -65.70 -48.50
C MET A 1 5.31 -64.50 -48.11
N CYS A 2 6.63 -64.69 -48.15
CA CYS A 2 7.71 -63.74 -47.87
C CYS A 2 7.50 -62.33 -48.41
N SER A 3 8.11 -61.33 -47.76
CA SER A 3 9.15 -60.49 -48.38
C SER A 3 9.89 -59.63 -47.34
N GLU A 4 11.15 -60.04 -47.11
CA GLU A 4 12.33 -59.29 -46.67
C GLU A 4 12.26 -57.76 -46.46
N TRP A 5 12.79 -57.30 -45.32
CA TRP A 5 13.48 -56.00 -45.22
C TRP A 5 14.77 -56.10 -44.39
N ASN A 6 15.72 -55.24 -44.76
CA ASN A 6 17.18 -55.33 -44.69
C ASN A 6 17.81 -54.93 -43.32
N PRO A 7 18.75 -55.70 -42.73
CA PRO A 7 19.39 -55.36 -41.47
C PRO A 7 20.64 -54.47 -41.70
N GLY A 8 20.47 -53.15 -41.64
CA GLY A 8 21.59 -52.22 -41.80
C GLY A 8 21.36 -50.87 -41.13
N ASN A 9 21.48 -50.82 -39.80
CA ASN A 9 22.07 -49.71 -39.03
C ASN A 9 21.76 -49.86 -37.53
N VAL A 10 22.64 -50.55 -36.79
CA VAL A 10 22.61 -50.46 -35.33
C VAL A 10 23.39 -49.21 -34.91
N CYS A 11 22.62 -48.23 -34.44
CA CYS A 11 23.05 -46.94 -33.93
C CYS A 11 24.22 -47.06 -32.94
N LYS A 12 25.34 -46.38 -33.22
CA LYS A 12 26.47 -46.27 -32.28
C LYS A 12 25.97 -45.56 -31.00
N ARG A 13 26.06 -46.24 -29.85
CA ARG A 13 25.84 -45.62 -28.53
C ARG A 13 26.90 -44.53 -28.30
N ALA A 14 26.49 -43.28 -28.43
CA ALA A 14 27.28 -42.14 -27.96
C ALA A 14 27.37 -42.20 -26.42
N GLY A 15 28.58 -42.11 -25.88
CA GLY A 15 28.85 -42.17 -24.45
C GLY A 15 28.06 -41.12 -23.66
N ALA A 16 27.53 -41.54 -22.52
CA ALA A 16 26.80 -40.68 -21.59
C ALA A 16 27.72 -39.57 -21.07
N LYS A 17 27.40 -38.33 -21.45
CA LYS A 17 28.06 -37.13 -20.91
C LYS A 17 27.49 -36.89 -19.51
N VAL A 18 28.32 -37.03 -18.47
CA VAL A 18 27.94 -36.68 -17.09
C VAL A 18 27.46 -35.22 -17.06
N PRO A 19 26.24 -34.93 -16.55
CA PRO A 19 25.78 -33.55 -16.44
C PRO A 19 26.62 -32.81 -15.39
N LYS A 20 27.16 -31.65 -15.76
CA LYS A 20 27.85 -30.76 -14.82
C LYS A 20 26.84 -30.27 -13.76
N PRO A 21 27.24 -30.12 -12.48
CA PRO A 21 26.33 -29.63 -11.45
C PRO A 21 25.87 -28.21 -11.80
N ILE A 22 24.54 -28.04 -11.83
CA ILE A 22 23.87 -26.74 -11.88
C ILE A 22 24.31 -25.93 -10.66
N LYS A 23 24.99 -24.81 -10.89
CA LYS A 23 25.29 -23.84 -9.83
C LYS A 23 23.97 -23.22 -9.38
N GLU A 24 23.45 -23.67 -8.23
CA GLU A 24 22.32 -23.02 -7.58
C GLU A 24 22.69 -21.57 -7.28
N LYS A 25 21.99 -20.63 -7.94
CA LYS A 25 22.04 -19.23 -7.54
C LYS A 25 21.32 -19.16 -6.20
N GLY A 26 22.08 -19.00 -5.12
CA GLY A 26 21.56 -18.72 -3.79
C GLY A 26 20.55 -17.57 -3.81
N PRO A 27 19.71 -17.45 -2.76
CA PRO A 27 18.59 -16.51 -2.77
C PRO A 27 19.10 -15.12 -3.15
N ARG A 28 18.48 -14.52 -4.18
CA ARG A 28 18.69 -13.11 -4.48
C ARG A 28 18.21 -12.33 -3.27
N THR A 29 19.11 -12.01 -2.35
CA THR A 29 18.87 -11.03 -1.31
C THR A 29 18.69 -9.71 -2.02
N VAL A 30 17.45 -9.39 -2.39
CA VAL A 30 17.06 -8.03 -2.71
C VAL A 30 17.34 -7.23 -1.46
N ALA A 31 18.51 -6.59 -1.41
CA ALA A 31 18.85 -5.64 -0.37
C ALA A 31 17.71 -4.61 -0.35
N ARG A 32 16.78 -4.76 0.60
CA ARG A 32 15.79 -3.74 0.89
C ARG A 32 16.62 -2.58 1.41
N LYS A 33 16.97 -1.64 0.53
CA LYS A 33 17.40 -0.31 0.94
C LYS A 33 16.36 0.13 1.96
N SER A 34 16.75 0.22 3.22
CA SER A 34 15.97 0.92 4.23
C SER A 34 15.87 2.35 3.72
N ARG A 35 14.78 2.65 3.01
CA ARG A 35 14.42 4.04 2.71
C ARG A 35 14.50 4.73 4.06
N ALA A 36 15.42 5.70 4.19
CA ALA A 36 15.42 6.63 5.29
C ALA A 36 13.96 6.99 5.53
N LYS A 37 13.44 6.68 6.72
CA LYS A 37 12.06 7.01 7.09
C LYS A 37 11.92 8.48 6.76
N GLU A 38 11.16 8.81 5.70
CA GLU A 38 10.98 10.21 5.29
C GLU A 38 10.63 10.99 6.55
N ALA A 39 11.40 12.05 6.81
CA ALA A 39 11.21 12.89 7.98
C ALA A 39 9.73 13.26 8.06
N GLY A 40 9.03 12.73 9.07
CA GLY A 40 7.59 12.87 9.17
C GLY A 40 7.22 14.33 9.33
N THR A 41 6.09 14.72 8.74
CA THR A 41 5.53 16.06 8.94
C THR A 41 4.80 16.08 10.27
N ALA A 42 5.12 17.08 11.09
CA ALA A 42 4.44 17.29 12.36
C ALA A 42 3.14 18.08 12.14
N PHE A 43 2.10 17.67 12.86
CA PHE A 43 0.81 18.34 12.88
C PHE A 43 0.37 18.53 14.34
N ILE A 44 -0.28 19.65 14.59
CA ILE A 44 -0.99 19.92 15.84
C ILE A 44 -2.44 19.58 15.63
N VAL A 45 -2.95 18.66 16.46
CA VAL A 45 -4.34 18.22 16.47
C VAL A 45 -5.01 18.86 17.68
N THR A 46 -6.04 19.65 17.42
CA THR A 46 -6.87 20.29 18.46
C THR A 46 -8.22 19.57 18.49
N PRO A 47 -8.43 18.67 19.47
CA PRO A 47 -9.72 17.99 19.63
C PRO A 47 -10.82 18.99 20.02
N LYS A 48 -12.09 18.63 19.79
CA LYS A 48 -13.24 19.47 20.20
C LYS A 48 -13.32 19.66 21.72
N ALA A 49 -12.88 18.65 22.48
CA ALA A 49 -12.77 18.69 23.93
C ALA A 49 -11.41 18.08 24.32
N GLY A 50 -10.54 18.88 24.94
CA GLY A 50 -9.21 18.46 25.38
C GLY A 50 -8.08 19.40 24.95
N ALA A 51 -6.88 19.11 25.45
CA ALA A 51 -5.68 19.86 25.07
C ALA A 51 -5.20 19.48 23.65
N PRO A 52 -4.65 20.43 22.89
CA PRO A 52 -4.02 20.12 21.61
C PRO A 52 -2.79 19.24 21.83
N PHE A 53 -2.58 18.29 20.91
CA PHE A 53 -1.43 17.38 20.95
C PHE A 53 -0.75 17.29 19.59
N ARG A 54 0.52 16.90 19.62
CA ARG A 54 1.38 16.85 18.44
C ARG A 54 1.47 15.42 17.91
N ILE A 55 1.24 15.25 16.61
CA ILE A 55 1.46 13.98 15.90
C ILE A 55 2.50 14.17 14.79
N VAL A 56 3.21 13.10 14.46
CA VAL A 56 4.15 13.07 13.34
C VAL A 56 3.72 11.97 12.39
N VAL A 57 3.36 12.36 11.15
CA VAL A 57 2.88 11.42 10.13
C VAL A 57 3.72 11.55 8.86
N SER A 58 3.93 10.42 8.17
CA SER A 58 4.70 10.36 6.93
C SER A 58 3.98 9.52 5.87
N GLY A 59 4.47 9.61 4.63
CA GLY A 59 3.98 8.82 3.51
C GLY A 59 2.47 8.93 3.27
N ARG A 60 1.79 7.79 3.21
CA ARG A 60 0.36 7.71 2.84
C ARG A 60 -0.58 8.20 3.93
N ASN A 61 -0.19 8.08 5.20
CA ASN A 61 -0.98 8.62 6.32
C ASN A 61 -0.96 10.14 6.33
N ARG A 62 0.20 10.74 6.03
CA ARG A 62 0.31 12.19 5.79
C ARG A 62 -0.59 12.62 4.64
N TRP A 63 -0.53 11.92 3.50
CA TRP A 63 -1.38 12.21 2.35
C TRP A 63 -2.87 12.14 2.72
N ALA A 64 -3.30 11.10 3.43
CA ALA A 64 -4.69 10.95 3.86
C ALA A 64 -5.12 12.10 4.80
N LEU A 65 -4.28 12.44 5.78
CA LEU A 65 -4.54 13.52 6.72
C LEU A 65 -4.67 14.87 6.02
N GLU A 66 -3.81 15.16 5.04
CA GLU A 66 -3.86 16.40 4.27
C GLU A 66 -5.12 16.49 3.41
N ASN A 67 -5.55 15.37 2.80
CA ASN A 67 -6.81 15.34 2.07
C ASN A 67 -8.02 15.57 2.98
N LEU A 68 -8.04 14.97 4.18
CA LEU A 68 -9.09 15.24 5.17
C LEU A 68 -9.08 16.70 5.63
N ARG A 69 -7.89 17.28 5.86
CA ARG A 69 -7.73 18.68 6.26
C ARG A 69 -8.25 19.63 5.17
N ARG A 70 -7.93 19.35 3.89
CA ARG A 70 -8.42 20.11 2.73
C ARG A 70 -9.93 19.96 2.51
N ALA A 71 -10.46 18.75 2.73
CA ALA A 71 -11.89 18.48 2.61
C ALA A 71 -12.71 19.08 3.77
N GLY A 72 -12.09 19.26 4.94
CA GLY A 72 -12.70 19.87 6.11
C GLY A 72 -13.99 19.17 6.55
N ILE A 73 -15.06 19.94 6.69
CA ILE A 73 -16.38 19.47 7.17
C ILE A 73 -17.08 18.60 6.12
N THR A 74 -16.83 18.82 4.83
CA THR A 74 -17.41 18.02 3.74
C THR A 74 -16.93 16.57 3.79
N GLY A 75 -15.73 16.35 4.32
CA GLY A 75 -15.11 15.03 4.39
C GLY A 75 -14.65 14.51 3.03
N CYS A 76 -13.93 13.39 3.05
CA CYS A 76 -13.42 12.75 1.84
C CYS A 76 -14.11 11.41 1.63
N THR A 77 -14.52 11.13 0.40
CA THR A 77 -14.99 9.80 -0.01
C THR A 77 -13.91 9.11 -0.85
N PRO A 78 -13.79 7.77 -0.76
CA PRO A 78 -12.98 6.98 -1.68
C PRO A 78 -13.37 7.16 -3.15
N ILE A 79 -14.60 7.58 -3.43
CA ILE A 79 -15.11 7.83 -4.80
C ILE A 79 -14.44 9.07 -5.40
N THR A 80 -14.37 10.18 -4.63
CA THR A 80 -13.81 11.44 -5.12
C THR A 80 -12.29 11.44 -5.18
N ASN A 81 -11.63 10.62 -4.37
CA ASN A 81 -10.17 10.56 -4.30
C ASN A 81 -9.71 9.12 -4.11
N PRO A 82 -9.57 8.34 -5.19
CA PRO A 82 -9.32 6.91 -5.08
C PRO A 82 -7.94 6.65 -4.48
N ALA A 83 -7.92 5.92 -3.37
CA ALA A 83 -6.70 5.35 -2.80
C ALA A 83 -6.97 3.89 -2.42
N PRO A 84 -5.98 2.99 -2.57
CA PRO A 84 -6.20 1.56 -2.43
C PRO A 84 -6.61 1.13 -1.02
N ARG A 85 -6.35 1.93 0.03
CA ARG A 85 -6.63 1.55 1.43
C ARG A 85 -6.97 2.73 2.34
N TRP A 86 -8.05 3.47 2.04
CA TRP A 86 -8.54 4.56 2.89
C TRP A 86 -8.76 4.12 4.35
N SER A 87 -9.55 3.06 4.58
CA SER A 87 -9.86 2.58 5.93
C SER A 87 -8.62 2.31 6.78
N HIS A 88 -7.53 1.81 6.19
CA HIS A 88 -6.29 1.53 6.91
C HIS A 88 -5.60 2.82 7.37
N TYR A 89 -5.51 3.85 6.51
CA TYR A 89 -4.92 5.13 6.88
C TYR A 89 -5.74 5.81 7.98
N ILE A 90 -7.06 5.74 7.88
CA ILE A 90 -7.97 6.30 8.89
C ILE A 90 -7.82 5.57 10.23
N HIS A 91 -7.70 4.25 10.22
CA HIS A 91 -7.46 3.46 11.42
C HIS A 91 -6.17 3.90 12.13
N GLN A 92 -5.07 4.02 11.38
CA GLN A 92 -3.78 4.47 11.92
C GLN A 92 -3.85 5.92 12.44
N LEU A 93 -4.59 6.81 11.78
CA LEU A 93 -4.77 8.19 12.26
C LEU A 93 -5.61 8.25 13.55
N ARG A 94 -6.60 7.36 13.71
CA ARG A 94 -7.38 7.23 14.93
C ARG A 94 -6.56 6.70 16.10
N GLU A 95 -5.68 5.73 15.86
CA GLU A 95 -4.72 5.25 16.86
C GLU A 95 -3.81 6.37 17.38
N LEU A 96 -3.49 7.35 16.52
CA LEU A 96 -2.74 8.55 16.91
C LEU A 96 -3.61 9.60 17.65
N GLY A 97 -4.90 9.33 17.87
CA GLY A 97 -5.83 10.22 18.58
C GLY A 97 -6.59 11.20 17.69
N VAL A 98 -6.44 11.14 16.36
CA VAL A 98 -7.17 12.04 15.46
C VAL A 98 -8.65 11.66 15.43
N GLN A 99 -9.53 12.62 15.74
CA GLN A 99 -10.97 12.41 15.75
C GLN A 99 -11.52 12.45 14.32
N ILE A 100 -11.70 11.27 13.74
CA ILE A 100 -12.25 11.08 12.39
C ILE A 100 -13.52 10.26 12.50
N GLU A 101 -14.62 10.79 12.00
CA GLU A 101 -15.89 10.09 11.89
C GLU A 101 -15.99 9.38 10.53
N THR A 102 -16.61 8.20 10.50
CA THR A 102 -16.97 7.51 9.26
C THR A 102 -18.48 7.49 9.14
N ILE A 103 -19.00 8.20 8.14
CA ILE A 103 -20.41 8.19 7.79
C ILE A 103 -20.60 7.15 6.69
N PRO A 104 -21.42 6.11 6.88
CA PRO A 104 -21.74 5.17 5.82
C PRO A 104 -22.61 5.84 4.77
N GLU A 105 -22.13 5.90 3.53
CA GLU A 105 -22.86 6.45 2.39
C GLU A 105 -23.20 5.33 1.39
N PRO A 106 -24.50 5.11 1.09
CA PRO A 106 -24.88 4.17 0.07
C PRO A 106 -24.46 4.70 -1.31
N HIS A 107 -23.90 3.83 -2.14
CA HIS A 107 -23.68 4.09 -3.55
C HIS A 107 -24.55 3.16 -4.40
N GLY A 108 -25.20 3.73 -5.42
CA GLY A 108 -25.99 2.99 -6.39
C GLY A 108 -25.14 2.45 -7.56
N GLY A 109 -25.83 1.98 -8.61
CA GLY A 109 -25.22 1.46 -9.84
C GLY A 109 -25.30 -0.06 -9.95
N ALA A 110 -24.59 -0.62 -10.94
CA ALA A 110 -24.57 -2.07 -11.21
C ALA A 110 -24.01 -2.90 -10.04
N TYR A 111 -23.26 -2.26 -9.15
CA TYR A 111 -22.72 -2.85 -7.93
C TYR A 111 -23.12 -1.96 -6.75
N PRO A 112 -24.32 -2.12 -6.19
CA PRO A 112 -24.75 -1.33 -5.04
C PRO A 112 -23.98 -1.74 -3.78
N GLY A 113 -23.70 -0.78 -2.92
CA GLY A 113 -22.94 -1.00 -1.70
C GLY A 113 -22.88 0.24 -0.83
N THR A 114 -22.08 0.16 0.23
CA THR A 114 -21.87 1.28 1.16
C THR A 114 -20.39 1.57 1.25
N HIS A 115 -20.01 2.83 1.12
CA HIS A 115 -18.66 3.30 1.34
C HIS A 115 -18.61 4.30 2.49
N GLY A 116 -17.48 4.41 3.17
CA GLY A 116 -17.32 5.39 4.23
C GLY A 116 -16.96 6.77 3.67
N ARG A 117 -17.74 7.80 4.02
CA ARG A 117 -17.28 9.19 3.99
C ARG A 117 -16.54 9.49 5.30
N TYR A 118 -15.31 9.95 5.20
CA TYR A 118 -14.49 10.26 6.36
C TYR A 118 -14.51 11.76 6.63
N VAL A 119 -14.97 12.16 7.81
CA VAL A 119 -15.10 13.56 8.20
C VAL A 119 -14.16 13.83 9.38
N LEU A 120 -13.38 14.91 9.26
CA LEU A 120 -12.50 15.35 10.34
C LEU A 120 -13.33 16.15 11.37
N ARG A 121 -13.31 15.70 12.64
CA ARG A 121 -14.06 16.33 13.75
C ARG A 121 -13.16 17.14 14.70
N CYS A 122 -11.87 17.20 14.43
CA CYS A 122 -10.89 18.01 15.13
C CYS A 122 -10.25 19.02 14.17
N ALA A 123 -9.69 20.10 14.71
CA ALA A 123 -8.86 20.99 13.91
C ALA A 123 -7.46 20.39 13.80
N VAL A 124 -6.91 20.36 12.58
CA VAL A 124 -5.55 19.87 12.32
C VAL A 124 -4.81 20.92 11.53
N ALA A 125 -3.67 21.37 12.08
CA ALA A 125 -2.79 22.32 11.43
C ALA A 125 -1.38 21.72 11.29
N PRO A 126 -0.69 21.91 10.15
CA PRO A 126 0.72 21.58 10.07
C PRO A 126 1.49 22.41 11.10
N GLU A 127 2.38 21.77 11.83
CA GLU A 127 3.35 22.47 12.68
C GLU A 127 4.37 23.10 11.74
N TRP A 128 4.10 24.34 11.32
CA TRP A 128 5.03 25.11 10.48
C TRP A 128 6.33 25.31 11.25
N LYS A 129 7.35 24.54 10.90
CA LYS A 129 8.72 24.86 11.25
C LYS A 129 9.25 25.76 10.14
N GLY A 130 9.31 27.06 10.43
CA GLY A 130 9.79 28.07 9.49
C GLY A 130 11.07 27.63 8.80
N GLY A 131 10.97 27.39 7.50
CA GLY A 131 12.09 27.44 6.58
C GLY A 131 12.02 28.78 5.87
N ALA A 132 13.05 29.61 6.10
CA ALA A 132 13.31 30.84 5.37
C ALA A 132 13.53 30.57 3.88
#